data_AF-A0A2R6NGC7-F1
#
_entry.id   AF-A0A2R6NGC7-F1
#
_cell.length_a   1.000
_cell.length_b   1.000
_cell.length_c   1.000
_cell.angle_alpha   90.00
_cell.angle_beta   90.00
_cell.angle_gamma   90.00
#
_symmetry.space_group_name_H-M   'P 1'
#
loop_
_entity.id
_entity.type
_entity.pdbx_description
1 polymer ?
#
loop_
_entity_poly.entity_id
_entity_poly.type
_entity_poly.pdbx_seq_one_letter_code
_entity_poly.pdbx_strand_id
1 'polypeptide(L)'
;MTRLHKELLITSLSVAISQELLDETIRTAAKYSSGLSDTLVYGHPVRGVALAELGKLLAVDEPSPPQASTSQSRFPPSGPARLKMAYETLLRARDELSIGFGRGNDGGRVGHEVREAIVRLEKELGVWTQGIRDTLKDTRLAAKGK
;
A
#
# COMPACT_ATOMS: atom_id res chain seq x y z
N MET A 1 -5.94 20.16 -9.44
CA MET A 1 -6.42 19.26 -10.52
C MET A 1 -6.18 17.77 -10.24
N THR A 2 -5.13 17.37 -9.49
CA THR A 2 -4.82 15.95 -9.21
C THR A 2 -5.84 15.21 -8.34
N ARG A 3 -6.49 15.89 -7.38
CA ARG A 3 -7.51 15.28 -6.52
C ARG A 3 -8.70 14.72 -7.31
N LEU A 4 -9.32 15.53 -8.18
CA LEU A 4 -10.46 15.08 -9.00
C LEU A 4 -10.10 13.88 -9.87
N HIS A 5 -8.92 13.93 -10.51
CA HIS A 5 -8.44 12.82 -11.34
C HIS A 5 -8.32 11.52 -10.52
N LYS A 6 -7.73 11.60 -9.31
CA LYS A 6 -7.64 10.48 -8.38
C LYS A 6 -9.02 9.91 -8.04
N GLU A 7 -10.01 10.75 -7.70
CA GLU A 7 -11.36 10.28 -7.35
C GLU A 7 -12.05 9.56 -8.52
N LEU A 8 -11.90 10.07 -9.74
CA LEU A 8 -12.45 9.45 -10.96
C LEU A 8 -11.80 8.09 -11.24
N LEU A 9 -10.49 7.99 -11.05
CA LEU A 9 -9.76 6.72 -11.20
C LEU A 9 -10.20 5.69 -10.16
N ILE A 10 -10.32 6.09 -8.88
CA ILE A 10 -10.81 5.22 -7.80
C ILE A 10 -12.22 4.70 -8.11
N THR A 11 -13.11 5.58 -8.59
CA THR A 11 -14.47 5.19 -8.97
C THR A 11 -14.47 4.20 -10.13
N SER A 12 -13.52 4.33 -11.06
CA SER A 12 -13.41 3.44 -12.22
C SER A 12 -13.00 2.01 -11.83
N LEU A 13 -12.28 1.83 -10.72
CA LEU A 13 -11.87 0.51 -10.22
C LEU A 13 -13.07 -0.39 -9.85
N SER A 14 -14.23 0.18 -9.50
CA SER A 14 -15.43 -0.61 -9.17
C SER A 14 -16.11 -1.21 -10.41
N VAL A 15 -15.80 -0.69 -11.61
CA VAL A 15 -16.43 -1.12 -12.87
C VAL A 15 -15.57 -2.18 -13.56
N ALA A 16 -14.26 -1.98 -13.61
CA ALA A 16 -13.31 -2.94 -14.14
C ALA A 16 -11.95 -2.73 -13.47
N ILE A 17 -11.34 -3.79 -12.96
CA ILE A 17 -10.00 -3.75 -12.38
C ILE A 17 -8.97 -4.33 -13.37
N SER A 18 -8.17 -3.45 -13.96
CA SER A 18 -6.98 -3.83 -14.74
C SER A 18 -5.72 -3.42 -14.01
N GLN A 19 -4.59 -4.08 -14.30
CA GLN A 19 -3.31 -3.73 -13.68
C GLN A 19 -2.90 -2.31 -14.04
N GLU A 20 -3.10 -1.88 -15.29
CA GLU A 20 -2.75 -0.52 -15.72
C GLU A 20 -3.57 0.55 -14.99
N LEU A 21 -4.86 0.29 -14.79
CA LEU A 21 -5.75 1.21 -14.09
C LEU A 21 -5.37 1.31 -12.60
N LEU A 22 -5.08 0.18 -11.96
CA LEU A 22 -4.62 0.15 -10.57
C LEU A 22 -3.30 0.91 -10.42
N ASP A 23 -2.33 0.62 -11.28
CA ASP A 23 -1.03 1.29 -11.30
C ASP A 23 -1.16 2.80 -11.49
N GLU A 24 -2.03 3.24 -12.41
CA GLU A 24 -2.25 4.67 -12.66
C GLU A 24 -2.96 5.36 -11.50
N THR A 25 -3.90 4.66 -10.86
CA THR A 25 -4.57 5.15 -9.65
C THR A 25 -3.56 5.34 -8.52
N ILE A 26 -2.66 4.37 -8.31
CA ILE A 26 -1.59 4.45 -7.30
C ILE A 26 -0.61 5.58 -7.62
N ARG A 27 -0.17 5.73 -8.88
CA ARG A 27 0.70 6.85 -9.31
C ARG A 27 0.06 8.19 -9.04
N THR A 28 -1.22 8.34 -9.37
CA THR A 28 -1.95 9.60 -9.16
C THR A 28 -2.14 9.89 -7.67
N ALA A 29 -2.50 8.88 -6.87
CA ALA A 29 -2.62 9.00 -5.42
C ALA A 29 -1.28 9.38 -4.76
N ALA A 30 -0.17 8.79 -5.19
CA ALA A 30 1.17 9.10 -4.70
C ALA A 30 1.58 10.55 -5.02
N LYS A 31 1.37 11.02 -6.26
CA LYS A 31 1.61 12.42 -6.65
C LYS A 31 0.78 13.37 -5.79
N TYR A 32 -0.48 13.05 -5.55
CA TYR A 32 -1.37 13.85 -4.70
C TYR A 32 -0.87 13.90 -3.25
N SER A 33 -0.52 12.75 -2.65
CA SER A 33 0.01 12.69 -1.29
C SER A 33 1.35 13.42 -1.12
N SER A 34 2.23 13.34 -2.12
CA SER A 34 3.50 14.10 -2.14
C SER A 34 3.22 15.61 -2.13
N GLY A 35 2.39 16.11 -3.05
CA GLY A 35 2.07 17.54 -3.11
C GLY A 35 1.36 18.08 -1.84
N LEU A 36 0.56 17.25 -1.17
CA LEU A 36 0.02 17.60 0.15
C LEU A 36 1.10 17.67 1.22
N SER A 37 2.10 16.79 1.17
CA SER A 37 3.19 16.77 2.15
C SER A 37 4.11 17.98 2.01
N ASP A 38 4.22 18.55 0.81
CA ASP A 38 4.98 19.77 0.52
C ASP A 38 4.26 21.05 0.98
N THR A 39 2.93 21.01 1.11
CA THR A 39 2.09 22.19 1.39
C THR A 39 1.50 22.21 2.79
N LEU A 40 1.21 21.03 3.36
CA LEU A 40 0.58 20.89 4.66
C LEU A 40 1.58 20.34 5.68
N VAL A 41 1.48 20.81 6.91
CA VAL A 41 2.33 20.34 8.01
C VAL A 41 2.06 18.88 8.37
N TYR A 42 3.08 18.19 8.89
CA TYR A 42 2.95 16.83 9.37
C TYR A 42 1.85 16.72 10.45
N GLY A 43 0.99 15.70 10.33
CA GLY A 43 -0.15 15.52 11.22
C GLY A 43 -1.40 16.30 10.78
N HIS A 44 -1.38 16.99 9.64
CA HIS A 44 -2.59 17.57 9.08
C HIS A 44 -3.58 16.45 8.66
N PRO A 45 -4.87 16.51 9.06
CA PRO A 45 -5.83 15.43 8.81
C PRO A 45 -5.90 14.98 7.34
N VAL A 46 -5.86 15.93 6.41
CA VAL A 46 -5.88 15.66 4.96
C VAL A 46 -4.68 14.83 4.48
N ARG A 47 -3.49 15.03 5.05
CA ARG A 47 -2.31 14.20 4.74
C ARG A 47 -2.50 12.78 5.22
N GLY A 48 -2.96 12.61 6.47
CA GLY A 48 -3.27 11.31 7.05
C GLY A 48 -4.28 10.51 6.23
N VAL A 49 -5.38 11.15 5.79
CA VAL A 49 -6.39 10.52 4.93
C VAL A 49 -5.80 10.15 3.56
N ALA A 50 -5.04 11.05 2.92
CA ALA A 50 -4.44 10.77 1.63
C ALA A 50 -3.41 9.61 1.67
N LEU A 51 -2.62 9.53 2.75
CA LEU A 51 -1.71 8.40 2.99
C LEU A 51 -2.49 7.10 3.25
N ALA A 52 -3.59 7.16 4.00
CA ALA A 52 -4.43 6.00 4.27
C ALA A 52 -5.04 5.43 2.97
N GLU A 53 -5.54 6.29 2.09
CA GLU A 53 -6.05 5.90 0.78
C GLU A 53 -4.96 5.29 -0.10
N LEU A 54 -3.78 5.91 -0.19
CA LEU A 54 -2.65 5.37 -0.95
C LEU A 54 -2.22 3.99 -0.41
N GLY A 55 -2.12 3.85 0.91
CA GLY A 55 -1.79 2.58 1.56
C GLY A 55 -2.82 1.49 1.26
N LYS A 56 -4.12 1.82 1.30
CA LYS A 56 -5.20 0.90 0.92
C LYS A 56 -5.11 0.51 -0.56
N LEU A 57 -4.83 1.45 -1.47
CA LEU A 57 -4.65 1.16 -2.90
C LEU A 57 -3.46 0.24 -3.19
N LEU A 58 -2.34 0.44 -2.50
CA LEU A 58 -1.15 -0.44 -2.61
C LEU A 58 -1.42 -1.87 -2.11
N ALA A 59 -2.38 -2.03 -1.20
CA ALA A 59 -2.78 -3.33 -0.65
C ALA A 59 -3.82 -4.08 -1.51
N VAL A 60 -4.40 -3.47 -2.55
CA VAL A 60 -5.39 -4.13 -3.43
C VAL A 60 -4.72 -5.20 -4.27
N ASP A 61 -5.20 -6.45 -4.24
CA ASP A 61 -4.66 -7.57 -5.03
C ASP A 61 -4.40 -7.22 -6.51
N GLU A 62 -3.27 -7.69 -7.05
CA GLU A 62 -2.93 -7.48 -8.46
C GLU A 62 -3.80 -8.36 -9.36
N PRO A 63 -4.60 -7.78 -10.28
CA PRO A 63 -5.39 -8.56 -11.24
C PRO A 63 -4.49 -9.32 -12.23
N SER A 64 -3.27 -8.86 -12.46
CA SER A 64 -2.28 -9.54 -13.30
C SER A 64 -0.89 -9.21 -12.77
N PRO A 65 -0.38 -9.94 -11.76
CA PRO A 65 0.95 -9.70 -11.23
C PRO A 65 1.95 -9.88 -12.38
N PRO A 66 2.82 -8.89 -12.66
CA PRO A 66 3.77 -9.02 -13.75
C PRO A 66 4.67 -10.23 -13.51
N GLN A 67 4.85 -11.05 -14.54
CA GLN A 67 5.91 -12.06 -14.55
C GLN A 67 7.22 -11.34 -14.23
N ALA A 68 7.95 -11.86 -13.24
CA ALA A 68 9.17 -11.31 -12.64
C ALA A 68 10.01 -10.49 -13.64
N SER A 69 9.67 -9.20 -13.79
CA SER A 69 10.33 -8.30 -14.72
C SER A 69 11.31 -7.49 -13.91
N THR A 70 12.55 -7.57 -14.34
CA THR A 70 13.80 -7.23 -13.65
C THR A 70 14.04 -5.72 -13.46
N SER A 71 13.04 -4.87 -13.68
CA SER A 71 13.22 -3.42 -13.52
C SER A 71 12.94 -2.99 -12.08
N GLN A 72 14.00 -2.88 -11.28
CA GLN A 72 13.98 -2.36 -9.90
C GLN A 72 13.49 -0.89 -9.76
N SER A 73 13.13 -0.22 -10.86
CA SER A 73 12.82 1.21 -10.90
C SER A 73 11.37 1.55 -11.25
N ARG A 74 10.45 0.57 -11.35
CA ARG A 74 9.05 0.84 -11.71
C ARG A 74 8.20 1.17 -10.47
N PHE A 75 7.42 2.24 -10.54
CA PHE A 75 6.41 2.59 -9.53
C PHE A 75 4.99 2.51 -10.12
N PRO A 76 4.04 1.85 -9.42
CA PRO A 76 4.24 1.13 -8.16
C PRO A 76 5.09 -0.15 -8.33
N PRO A 77 5.77 -0.61 -7.27
CA PRO A 77 6.36 -1.95 -7.27
C PRO A 77 5.25 -3.01 -7.33
N SER A 78 5.61 -4.25 -7.64
CA SER A 78 4.67 -5.39 -7.65
C SER A 78 4.98 -6.41 -6.56
N GLY A 79 3.98 -7.24 -6.28
CA GLY A 79 4.01 -8.37 -5.38
C GLY A 79 4.37 -7.97 -3.95
N PRO A 80 5.28 -8.71 -3.29
CA PRO A 80 5.61 -8.51 -1.88
C PRO A 80 6.20 -7.13 -1.56
N ALA A 81 6.93 -6.54 -2.51
CA ALA A 81 7.48 -5.20 -2.36
C ALA A 81 6.37 -4.14 -2.28
N ARG A 82 5.26 -4.34 -3.01
CA ARG A 82 4.08 -3.48 -2.95
C ARG A 82 3.34 -3.61 -1.62
N LEU A 83 3.18 -4.82 -1.12
CA LEU A 83 2.57 -5.05 0.21
C LEU A 83 3.39 -4.42 1.33
N LYS A 84 4.73 -4.54 1.27
CA LYS A 84 5.62 -3.85 2.21
C LYS A 84 5.46 -2.33 2.16
N MET A 85 5.40 -1.77 0.95
CA MET A 85 5.17 -0.34 0.75
C MET A 85 3.78 0.10 1.24
N ALA A 86 2.75 -0.74 1.09
CA ALA A 86 1.42 -0.50 1.63
C ALA A 86 1.47 -0.41 3.16
N TYR A 87 2.12 -1.37 3.81
CA TYR A 87 2.30 -1.41 5.26
C TYR A 87 3.00 -0.15 5.79
N GLU A 88 4.16 0.21 5.22
CA GLU A 88 4.92 1.39 5.62
C GLU A 88 4.14 2.70 5.39
N THR A 89 3.31 2.75 4.33
CA THR A 89 2.46 3.90 4.04
C THR A 89 1.31 4.01 5.04
N LEU A 90 0.70 2.90 5.44
CA LEU A 90 -0.35 2.87 6.45
C LEU A 90 0.16 3.19 7.85
N LEU A 91 1.40 2.79 8.21
CA LEU A 91 2.03 3.22 9.45
C LEU A 91 2.16 4.74 9.51
N ARG A 92 2.69 5.36 8.44
CA ARG A 92 2.78 6.83 8.34
C ARG A 92 1.40 7.49 8.41
N ALA A 93 0.40 6.91 7.73
CA ALA A 93 -0.97 7.40 7.79
C ALA A 93 -1.50 7.39 9.22
N ARG A 94 -1.32 6.29 9.95
CA ARG A 94 -1.77 6.15 11.35
C ARG A 94 -1.15 7.22 12.24
N ASP A 95 0.15 7.47 12.11
CA ASP A 95 0.83 8.47 12.92
C ASP A 95 0.26 9.86 12.66
N GLU A 96 0.09 10.24 11.38
CA GLU A 96 -0.49 11.53 11.02
C GLU A 96 -1.97 11.68 11.46
N LEU A 97 -2.77 10.62 11.31
CA LEU A 97 -4.17 10.60 11.75
C LEU A 97 -4.28 10.74 13.27
N SER A 98 -3.40 10.10 14.03
CA SER A 98 -3.37 10.22 15.50
C SER A 98 -3.10 11.66 15.96
N ILE A 99 -2.38 12.45 15.16
CA ILE A 99 -2.13 13.86 15.44
C ILE A 99 -3.33 14.69 14.97
N GLY A 100 -3.73 14.54 13.70
CA GLY A 100 -4.72 15.41 13.07
C GLY A 100 -6.14 15.23 13.60
N PHE A 101 -6.55 13.99 13.88
CA PHE A 101 -7.86 13.70 14.45
C PHE A 101 -7.82 13.45 15.97
N GLY A 102 -6.64 13.54 16.57
CA GLY A 102 -6.42 13.47 18.02
C GLY A 102 -6.07 12.08 18.54
N ARG A 103 -5.12 12.05 19.48
CA ARG A 103 -4.58 10.81 20.08
C ARG A 103 -5.57 10.11 20.99
N GLY A 104 -6.45 10.87 21.66
CA GLY A 104 -7.44 10.31 22.57
C GLY A 104 -8.48 9.41 21.90
N ASN A 105 -8.63 9.51 20.57
CA ASN A 105 -9.51 8.68 19.76
C ASN A 105 -8.73 7.88 18.70
N ASP A 106 -7.41 7.69 18.87
CA ASP A 106 -6.56 6.93 17.95
C ASP A 106 -6.69 7.33 16.45
N GLY A 107 -6.94 8.62 16.16
CA GLY A 107 -7.15 9.09 14.79
C GLY A 107 -8.56 8.88 14.24
N GLY A 108 -9.53 8.58 15.12
CA GLY A 108 -10.94 8.40 14.80
C GLY A 108 -11.22 7.15 13.98
N ARG A 109 -12.36 7.14 13.28
CA ARG A 109 -12.80 5.98 12.48
C ARG A 109 -11.76 5.59 11.42
N VAL A 110 -11.16 6.58 10.76
CA VAL A 110 -10.12 6.33 9.74
C VAL A 110 -8.88 5.70 10.38
N GLY A 111 -8.46 6.16 11.56
CA GLY A 111 -7.36 5.57 12.32
C GLY A 111 -7.60 4.11 12.68
N HIS A 112 -8.81 3.75 13.12
CA HIS A 112 -9.19 2.37 13.39
C HIS A 112 -9.14 1.48 12.14
N GLU A 113 -9.68 1.93 11.01
CA GLU A 113 -9.63 1.18 9.75
C GLU A 113 -8.20 0.98 9.25
N VAL A 114 -7.34 2.00 9.40
CA VAL A 114 -5.92 1.91 9.07
C VAL A 114 -5.23 0.88 9.97
N ARG A 115 -5.52 0.88 11.27
CA ARG A 115 -4.98 -0.11 12.21
C ARG A 115 -5.38 -1.54 11.83
N GLU A 116 -6.63 -1.77 11.46
CA GLU A 116 -7.07 -3.08 10.99
C GLU A 116 -6.37 -3.51 9.70
N ALA A 117 -6.19 -2.58 8.76
CA ALA A 117 -5.45 -2.84 7.51
C ALA A 117 -3.98 -3.19 7.78
N ILE A 118 -3.31 -2.49 8.70
CA ILE A 118 -1.94 -2.80 9.14
C ILE A 118 -1.86 -4.24 9.67
N VAL A 119 -2.76 -4.64 10.57
CA VAL A 119 -2.76 -5.99 11.17
C VAL A 119 -2.99 -7.08 10.11
N ARG A 120 -3.82 -6.83 9.09
CA ARG A 120 -4.00 -7.77 7.98
C ARG A 120 -2.71 -7.92 7.16
N LEU A 121 -2.08 -6.81 6.79
CA LEU A 121 -0.83 -6.82 6.03
C LEU A 121 0.33 -7.47 6.80
N GLU A 122 0.43 -7.29 8.12
CA GLU A 122 1.44 -7.97 8.93
C GLU A 122 1.32 -9.49 8.85
N LYS A 123 0.08 -10.01 8.87
CA LYS A 123 -0.18 -11.44 8.72
C LYS A 123 0.23 -11.93 7.33
N GLU A 124 -0.16 -11.20 6.29
CA GLU A 124 0.17 -11.55 4.90
C GLU A 124 1.68 -11.52 4.62
N LEU A 125 2.38 -10.48 5.08
CA LEU A 125 3.84 -10.38 4.98
C LEU A 125 4.55 -11.49 5.77
N GLY A 126 4.00 -11.88 6.93
CA GLY A 126 4.49 -13.00 7.72
C GLY A 126 4.38 -14.33 6.98
N VAL A 127 3.22 -14.60 6.38
CA VAL A 127 2.99 -15.78 5.54
C VAL A 127 3.95 -15.80 4.35
N TRP A 128 4.16 -14.66 3.68
CA TRP A 128 5.09 -14.57 2.56
C TRP A 128 6.54 -14.87 2.98
N THR A 129 7.00 -14.28 4.08
CA THR A 129 8.36 -14.49 4.61
C THR A 129 8.60 -15.96 4.95
N GLN A 130 7.59 -16.62 5.53
CA GLN A 130 7.65 -18.04 5.84
C GLN A 130 7.65 -18.90 4.57
N GLY A 131 6.82 -18.58 3.58
CA GLY A 131 6.78 -19.29 2.29
C GLY A 131 8.11 -19.23 1.52
N ILE A 132 8.80 -18.09 1.51
CA ILE A 132 10.16 -18.00 0.93
C ILE A 132 11.13 -18.90 1.69
N ARG A 133 11.07 -18.91 3.02
CA ARG A 133 11.98 -19.71 3.83
C ARG A 133 11.79 -21.20 3.56
N ASP A 134 10.55 -21.66 3.42
CA ASP A 134 10.24 -23.07 3.22
C ASP A 134 10.60 -23.51 1.79
N THR A 135 10.32 -22.70 0.77
CA THR A 135 10.78 -22.97 -0.61
C THR A 135 12.31 -23.00 -0.74
N LEU A 136 13.02 -22.14 -0.01
CA LEU A 136 14.50 -22.18 0.06
C LEU A 136 15.04 -23.43 0.76
N LYS A 137 14.32 -23.98 1.74
CA LYS A 137 14.69 -25.26 2.35
C LYS A 137 14.47 -26.41 1.39
N ASP A 138 13.33 -26.44 0.70
CA ASP A 138 12.96 -27.52 -0.23
C ASP A 138 13.93 -27.58 -1.41
N THR A 139 14.30 -26.43 -1.98
CA THR A 139 15.31 -26.35 -3.04
C THR A 139 16.67 -26.88 -2.61
N ARG A 140 17.11 -26.59 -1.36
CA ARG A 140 18.36 -27.12 -0.80
C ARG A 140 18.30 -28.62 -0.55
N LEU A 141 17.16 -29.15 -0.10
CA LEU A 141 16.96 -30.58 0.11
C LEU A 141 16.95 -31.34 -1.23
N ALA A 142 16.26 -30.81 -2.24
CA ALA A 142 16.26 -31.36 -3.60
C ALA A 142 17.65 -31.36 -4.24
N ALA A 143 18.49 -30.37 -3.94
CA ALA A 143 19.87 -30.31 -4.44
C ALA A 143 20.84 -31.31 -3.75
N LYS A 144 20.54 -31.77 -2.53
CA LYS A 144 21.34 -32.77 -1.80
C LYS A 144 20.96 -34.23 -2.10
N GLY A 145 19.80 -34.45 -2.72
CA GLY A 145 19.31 -35.78 -3.11
C GLY A 145 19.75 -36.24 -4.51
N LYS A 146 20.65 -35.50 -5.16
CA LYS A 146 21.35 -35.87 -6.40
C LYS A 146 22.83 -36.05 -6.09
#